data_AF-A0A9D6IE02-F1
#
_entry.id   AF-A0A9D6IE02-F1
#
_cell.length_a   1.000
_cell.length_b   1.000
_cell.length_c   1.000
_cell.angle_alpha   90.00
_cell.angle_beta   90.00
_cell.angle_gamma   90.00
#
_symmetry.space_group_name_H-M   'P 1'
#
loop_
_entity.id
_entity.type
_entity.pdbx_description
1 polymer ?
#
loop_
_entity_poly.entity_id
_entity_poly.type
_entity_poly.pdbx_seq_one_letter_code
_entity_poly.pdbx_strand_id
1 'polypeptide(L)' 'MSNGKRLSTEEKKEIFSNLVATQDQIANVRKSYEMVTEQYAISEEQLRAIEDEGVDNEWPPLSEPVATR' A
#
# COMPACT_ATOMS: atom_id res chain seq x y z
N MET A 1 -15.57 -4.85 -15.86
CA MET A 1 -15.51 -3.55 -15.17
C MET A 1 -15.07 -3.86 -13.75
N SER A 2 -13.78 -3.77 -13.46
CA SER A 2 -13.25 -4.07 -12.13
C SER A 2 -13.83 -3.05 -11.17
N ASN A 3 -14.73 -3.50 -10.29
CA ASN A 3 -15.35 -2.66 -9.26
C ASN A 3 -14.25 -2.40 -8.21
N GLY A 4 -13.34 -1.48 -8.52
CA GLY A 4 -12.21 -1.17 -7.65
C GLY A 4 -12.72 -0.74 -6.29
N LYS A 5 -12.22 -1.37 -5.22
CA LYS A 5 -12.54 -0.98 -3.84
C LYS A 5 -12.24 0.52 -3.72
N ARG A 6 -13.24 1.31 -3.32
CA ARG A 6 -13.04 2.74 -3.00
C ARG A 6 -12.30 2.82 -1.67
N LEU A 7 -11.02 3.17 -1.73
CA LEU A 7 -10.16 3.31 -0.56
C LEU A 7 -10.11 4.77 -0.12
N SER A 8 -10.22 5.00 1.18
CA SER A 8 -9.88 6.28 1.80
C SER A 8 -8.38 6.56 1.72
N THR A 9 -7.97 7.82 1.88
CA THR A 9 -6.54 8.20 1.92
C THR A 9 -5.79 7.48 3.05
N GLU A 10 -6.43 7.24 4.19
CA GLU A 10 -5.83 6.50 5.31
C GLU A 10 -5.59 5.03 4.95
N GLU A 11 -6.56 4.35 4.33
CA GLU A 11 -6.38 2.98 3.86
C GLU A 11 -5.27 2.88 2.81
N LYS A 12 -5.18 3.85 1.89
CA LYS A 12 -4.09 3.88 0.89
C LYS A 12 -2.71 4.01 1.56
N LYS A 13 -2.58 4.86 2.57
CA LYS A 13 -1.34 5.01 3.36
C LYS A 13 -0.97 3.73 4.09
N GLU A 14 -1.95 3.03 4.66
CA GLU A 14 -1.72 1.74 5.30
C GLU A 14 -1.22 0.69 4.30
N ILE A 15 -1.87 0.60 3.13
CA ILE A 15 -1.48 -0.30 2.05
C ILE A 15 -0.06 0.01 1.56
N PHE A 16 0.26 1.29 1.35
CA PHE A 16 1.60 1.73 0.96
C PHE A 16 2.66 1.31 1.99
N SER A 17 2.39 1.55 3.28
CA SER A 17 3.32 1.15 4.35
C SER A 17 3.53 -0.37 4.40
N ASN A 18 2.47 -1.15 4.23
CA ASN A 18 2.56 -2.61 4.20
C ASN A 18 3.35 -3.08 2.96
N LEU A 19 3.14 -2.45 1.81
CA LEU A 19 3.93 -2.72 0.60
C LEU A 19 5.43 -2.51 0.84
N VAL A 20 5.82 -1.36 1.39
CA VAL A 20 7.22 -1.07 1.71
C VAL A 20 7.79 -2.09 2.70
N ALA A 21 7.09 -2.36 3.80
CA ALA A 21 7.53 -3.33 4.80
C ALA A 21 7.68 -4.76 4.21
N THR A 22 6.77 -5.15 3.34
CA THR A 22 6.80 -6.45 2.65
C THR A 22 7.96 -6.52 1.66
N GLN A 23 8.22 -5.46 0.90
CA GLN A 23 9.36 -5.39 -0.02
C GLN A 23 10.70 -5.48 0.74
N ASP A 24 10.82 -4.78 1.87
CA ASP A 24 12.00 -4.81 2.74
C ASP A 24 12.28 -6.20 3.30
N GLN A 25 11.24 -6.99 3.59
CA GLN A 25 11.40 -8.33 4.15
C GLN A 25 11.78 -9.40 3.11
N ILE A 26 11.18 -9.36 1.92
CA ILE A 26 11.25 -10.48 0.96
C ILE A 26 12.18 -10.18 -0.22
N ALA A 27 12.66 -8.93 -0.38
CA ALA A 27 13.52 -8.47 -1.47
C ALA A 27 13.05 -8.89 -2.88
N ASN A 28 11.76 -9.16 -3.05
CA ASN A 28 11.13 -9.59 -4.30
C ASN A 28 9.84 -8.79 -4.52
N VAL A 29 9.96 -7.77 -5.37
CA VAL A 29 8.89 -6.81 -5.67
C VAL A 29 7.66 -7.48 -6.26
N ARG A 30 7.81 -8.49 -7.12
CA ARG A 30 6.66 -9.17 -7.70
C ARG A 30 5.89 -9.93 -6.62
N LYS A 31 6.60 -10.62 -5.73
CA LYS A 31 5.96 -11.40 -4.67
C LYS A 31 5.29 -10.51 -3.62
N SER A 32 5.89 -9.36 -3.30
CA SER A 32 5.27 -8.40 -2.38
C SER A 32 3.98 -7.83 -2.96
N TYR A 33 3.93 -7.54 -4.26
CA TYR A 33 2.71 -7.10 -4.95
C TYR A 33 1.58 -8.13 -4.88
N GLU A 34 1.88 -9.40 -5.18
CA GLU A 34 0.91 -10.50 -5.04
C GLU A 34 0.37 -10.59 -3.59
N MET A 35 1.26 -10.55 -2.59
CA MET A 35 0.86 -10.66 -1.18
C MET A 35 -0.04 -9.51 -0.72
N VAL A 36 0.31 -8.28 -1.08
CA VAL A 36 -0.45 -7.09 -0.66
C VAL A 36 -1.78 -6.99 -1.41
N THR A 37 -1.81 -7.28 -2.71
CA THR A 37 -3.08 -7.29 -3.48
C THR A 37 -4.06 -8.34 -2.95
N GLU A 38 -3.58 -9.54 -2.61
CA GLU A 38 -4.37 -10.59 -1.97
C GLU A 38 -4.87 -10.16 -0.57
N GLN A 39 -3.99 -9.60 0.27
CA GLN A 39 -4.32 -9.18 1.63
C GLN A 39 -5.42 -8.11 1.68
N TYR A 40 -5.37 -7.12 0.77
CA TYR A 40 -6.30 -5.99 0.76
C TYR A 40 -7.46 -6.15 -0.23
N ALA A 41 -7.50 -7.26 -0.98
CA ALA A 41 -8.47 -7.54 -2.03
C ALA A 41 -8.59 -6.41 -3.07
N ILE A 42 -7.43 -5.94 -3.55
CA ILE A 42 -7.31 -4.87 -4.56
C ILE A 42 -6.61 -5.41 -5.81
N SER A 43 -6.77 -4.72 -6.95
CA SER A 43 -6.00 -5.07 -8.15
C SER A 43 -4.56 -4.55 -8.08
N GLU A 44 -3.66 -5.15 -8.86
CA GLU A 44 -2.30 -4.64 -9.04
C GLU A 44 -2.28 -3.21 -9.59
N GLU A 45 -3.22 -2.85 -10.47
CA GLU A 45 -3.37 -1.48 -10.97
C GLU A 45 -3.68 -0.49 -9.85
N GLN A 46 -4.54 -0.88 -8.90
CA GLN A 46 -4.83 -0.06 -7.73
C GLN A 46 -3.62 0.05 -6.80
N LEU A 47 -2.91 -1.06 -6.56
CA LEU A 47 -1.71 -1.06 -5.73
C LEU A 47 -0.61 -0.18 -6.33
N ARG A 48 -0.40 -0.24 -7.66
CA ARG A 48 0.54 0.63 -8.37
C ARG A 48 0.18 2.10 -8.24
N ALA A 49 -1.10 2.45 -8.43
CA ALA A 49 -1.54 3.82 -8.25
C ALA A 49 -1.33 4.33 -6.81
N ILE A 50 -1.46 3.45 -5.81
CA ILE A 50 -1.17 3.76 -4.39
C ILE A 50 0.33 3.93 -4.17
N GLU A 51 1.18 3.10 -4.79
CA GLU A 51 2.64 3.24 -4.74
C GLU A 51 3.09 4.57 -5.35
N ASP A 52 2.60 4.89 -6.54
CA ASP A 52 2.88 6.16 -7.22
C ASP A 52 2.42 7.36 -6.36
N GLU A 53 1.18 7.33 -5.85
CA GLU A 53 0.65 8.39 -4.96
C GLU A 53 1.45 8.51 -3.66
N GLY A 54 1.88 7.39 -3.07
CA GLY A 54 2.66 7.38 -1.84
C GLY A 54 4.07 7.92 -2.02
N VAL A 55 4.73 7.61 -3.14
CA VAL A 55 6.04 8.18 -3.51
C VAL A 55 5.91 9.68 -3.79
N ASP A 56 4.93 10.10 -4.60
CA ASP A 56 4.71 11.51 -4.95
C ASP A 56 4.38 12.39 -3.74
N ASN A 57 3.66 11.84 -2.75
CA ASN A 57 3.29 12.55 -1.52
C ASN A 57 4.24 12.28 -0.35
N GLU A 58 5.38 11.62 -0.59
CA GLU A 58 6.38 11.26 0.42
C GLU A 58 5.75 10.63 1.68
N TRP A 59 4.79 9.72 1.48
CA TRP A 59 4.11 9.07 2.60
C TRP A 59 5.11 8.28 3.42
N PRO A 60 5.19 8.51 4.75
CA PRO A 60 6.07 7.72 5.58
C PRO A 60 5.59 6.26 5.58
N PRO A 61 6.49 5.26 5.60
CA PRO A 61 6.12 3.94 6.07
C PRO A 61 5.72 4.13 7.54
N LEU A 62 4.43 4.11 7.85
CA LEU A 62 3.83 4.56 9.11
C LEU A 62 4.38 3.75 10.29
N SER A 63 5.54 4.15 10.81
CA SER A 63 6.12 3.75 12.09
C SER A 63 5.96 4.85 13.14
N GLU A 64 5.24 5.93 12.84
CA GLU A 64 4.76 6.84 13.86
C GLU A 64 3.31 6.49 14.17
N PRO A 65 3.00 6.01 15.40
CA PRO A 65 1.62 5.90 15.82
C PRO A 65 1.03 7.29 15.69
N VAL A 66 -0.01 7.41 14.87
CA VAL A 66 -0.82 8.63 14.79
C VAL A 66 -1.23 8.94 16.23
N ALA A 67 -0.55 9.92 16.82
CA ALA A 67 -0.72 10.25 18.21
C ALA A 67 -2.17 10.70 18.37
N THR A 68 -2.97 9.85 18.99
CA THR A 68 -4.26 10.22 19.54
C THR A 68 -4.02 11.40 20.47
N ARG A 69 -4.45 12.60 20.07
CA ARG A 69 -4.98 13.62 20.97
C ARG A 69 -5.78 14.66 20.22
#